data_AF-A0A1B6D3Y3-F1
#
_entry.id   AF-A0A1B6D3Y3-F1
#
_cell.length_a   1.000
_cell.length_b   1.000
_cell.length_c   1.000
_cell.angle_alpha   90.00
_cell.angle_beta   90.00
_cell.angle_gamma   90.00
#
_symmetry.space_group_name_H-M   'P 1'
#
loop_
_entity.id
_entity.type
_entity.pdbx_description
1 polymer ?
#
loop_
_entity_poly.entity_id
_entity_poly.type
_entity_poly.pdbx_seq_one_letter_code
_entity_poly.pdbx_strand_id
1 'polypeptide(L)'
;KFIKIAKTAESSAKMATALDKLEAISLKKLEYSVYKYSSFSSTYVPTNIQENKIADQSSRWSSETNNPPQYLILKLSKPAIVKSITFGKYEKTHVCNLKKFKVFGGLEEENMVELLDT
;
A
#
# COMPACT_ATOMS: atom_id res chain seq x y z
N LYS A 1 0.22 -13.51 -3.78
CA LYS A 1 -0.55 -12.25 -4.01
C LYS A 1 0.02 -11.16 -3.14
N PHE A 2 0.60 -10.15 -3.78
CA PHE A 2 1.40 -9.13 -3.13
C PHE A 2 1.04 -7.72 -3.62
N ILE A 3 1.53 -6.69 -2.93
CA ILE A 3 1.27 -5.28 -3.26
C ILE A 3 2.54 -4.44 -3.17
N LYS A 4 2.85 -3.73 -4.26
CA LYS A 4 3.80 -2.60 -4.43
C LYS A 4 2.93 -1.35 -4.83
N ILE A 5 3.36 -0.07 -4.82
CA ILE A 5 2.42 1.10 -4.85
C ILE A 5 2.85 2.38 -5.68
N ALA A 6 1.96 3.11 -6.41
CA ALA A 6 1.87 4.16 -7.55
C ALA A 6 2.05 5.74 -7.55
N LYS A 7 2.29 6.42 -8.72
CA LYS A 7 2.16 7.90 -9.05
C LYS A 7 2.08 8.28 -10.59
N THR A 8 0.98 8.55 -11.36
CA THR A 8 -0.14 9.57 -11.25
C THR A 8 -1.35 9.42 -12.25
N ALA A 9 -2.60 9.79 -11.88
CA ALA A 9 -3.87 9.69 -12.68
C ALA A 9 -5.03 10.70 -12.29
N GLU A 10 -6.24 10.64 -12.91
CA GLU A 10 -7.31 11.69 -12.88
C GLU A 10 -8.82 11.24 -12.89
N SER A 11 -9.74 12.16 -12.48
CA SER A 11 -11.16 12.48 -12.89
C SER A 11 -12.11 11.44 -13.56
N SER A 12 -13.46 11.40 -13.43
CA SER A 12 -14.52 11.86 -12.49
C SER A 12 -15.85 11.08 -12.80
N ALA A 13 -17.04 11.38 -12.21
CA ALA A 13 -18.16 10.40 -12.10
C ALA A 13 -19.61 10.90 -12.37
N LYS A 14 -20.54 9.95 -12.70
CA LYS A 14 -22.01 9.99 -12.40
C LYS A 14 -22.77 8.69 -12.79
N MET A 15 -23.43 8.05 -11.82
CA MET A 15 -24.49 7.00 -11.90
C MET A 15 -24.91 6.70 -10.45
N ALA A 16 -26.19 6.70 -10.06
CA ALA A 16 -26.59 6.61 -8.64
C ALA A 16 -28.08 6.22 -8.39
N THR A 17 -28.45 4.94 -8.53
CA THR A 17 -29.74 4.41 -8.00
C THR A 17 -29.78 2.87 -7.92
N ALA A 18 -29.10 2.17 -8.83
CA ALA A 18 -28.89 0.71 -8.72
C ALA A 18 -27.67 0.35 -7.84
N LEU A 19 -26.89 1.35 -7.45
CA LEU A 19 -25.64 1.21 -6.71
C LEU A 19 -25.87 1.04 -5.20
N ASP A 20 -26.91 1.66 -4.66
CA ASP A 20 -27.26 1.73 -3.24
C ASP A 20 -27.45 0.32 -2.63
N LYS A 21 -27.94 -0.65 -3.42
CA LYS A 21 -28.02 -2.08 -3.03
C LYS A 21 -26.70 -2.86 -3.17
N LEU A 22 -25.73 -2.36 -3.94
CA LEU A 22 -24.35 -2.85 -3.99
C LEU A 22 -23.44 -2.13 -2.97
N GLU A 23 -23.88 -0.99 -2.45
CA GLU A 23 -23.13 -0.16 -1.50
C GLU A 23 -22.98 -0.82 -0.12
N ALA A 24 -23.87 -1.78 0.19
CA ALA A 24 -23.75 -2.70 1.32
C ALA A 24 -22.59 -3.72 1.20
N ILE A 25 -21.75 -3.66 0.15
CA ILE A 25 -20.44 -4.34 0.14
C ILE A 25 -19.50 -3.61 1.12
N SER A 26 -19.70 -3.90 2.40
CA SER A 26 -18.82 -3.52 3.51
C SER A 26 -17.35 -3.74 3.14
N LEU A 27 -16.59 -2.65 3.03
CA LEU A 27 -15.16 -2.68 2.77
C LEU A 27 -14.42 -3.17 4.03
N LYS A 28 -14.24 -4.48 4.12
CA LYS A 28 -13.50 -5.12 5.22
C LYS A 28 -11.99 -4.90 5.03
N LYS A 29 -11.30 -4.55 6.12
CA LYS A 29 -9.84 -4.55 6.18
C LYS A 29 -9.33 -5.93 5.77
N LEU A 30 -8.43 -5.96 4.79
CA LEU A 30 -7.81 -7.19 4.30
C LEU A 30 -6.56 -7.47 5.13
N GLU A 31 -6.57 -8.52 5.95
CA GLU A 31 -5.40 -8.87 6.74
C GLU A 31 -4.26 -9.41 5.88
N TYR A 32 -3.06 -8.88 6.12
CA TYR A 32 -1.86 -9.13 5.33
C TYR A 32 -0.62 -9.24 6.22
N SER A 33 0.43 -9.90 5.70
CA SER A 33 1.78 -9.87 6.25
C SER A 33 2.76 -9.23 5.26
N VAL A 34 3.92 -8.79 5.73
CA VAL A 34 5.07 -8.64 4.83
C VAL A 34 5.52 -10.04 4.36
N TYR A 35 6.06 -10.16 3.15
CA TYR A 35 6.61 -11.40 2.61
C TYR A 35 8.00 -11.21 1.99
N LYS A 36 8.18 -10.17 1.16
CA LYS A 36 9.49 -9.71 0.70
C LYS A 36 9.58 -8.19 0.76
N TYR A 37 10.81 -7.69 0.71
CA TYR A 37 11.16 -6.27 0.73
C TYR A 37 12.56 -6.12 0.11
N SER A 38 12.87 -4.94 -0.42
CA SER A 38 14.17 -4.68 -1.05
C SER A 38 15.31 -4.47 -0.06
N SER A 39 15.06 -3.69 1.00
CA SER A 39 15.99 -3.35 2.07
C SER A 39 15.22 -2.73 3.25
N PHE A 40 15.90 -2.52 4.39
CA PHE A 40 15.42 -1.60 5.42
C PHE A 40 16.60 -0.95 6.16
N SER A 41 16.41 0.26 6.69
CA SER A 41 17.40 0.97 7.48
C SER A 41 17.18 0.76 8.97
N SER A 42 18.20 0.27 9.68
CA SER A 42 18.26 0.19 11.15
C SER A 42 17.00 -0.41 11.79
N THR A 43 16.25 0.37 12.58
CA THR A 43 15.01 -0.05 13.27
C THR A 43 13.73 0.19 12.47
N TYR A 44 13.82 0.79 11.27
CA TYR A 44 12.67 1.09 10.40
C TYR A 44 12.23 -0.14 9.60
N VAL A 45 11.92 -1.21 10.33
CA VAL A 45 11.69 -2.55 9.77
C VAL A 45 10.39 -2.63 8.94
N PRO A 46 10.33 -3.52 7.94
CA PRO A 46 9.18 -3.64 7.03
C PRO A 46 7.83 -3.85 7.71
N THR A 47 7.78 -4.55 8.85
CA THR A 47 6.56 -4.86 9.60
C THR A 47 5.89 -3.65 10.24
N ASN A 48 6.62 -2.55 10.46
CA ASN A 48 6.10 -1.34 11.10
C ASN A 48 4.91 -0.71 10.35
N ILE A 49 4.74 -1.00 9.06
CA ILE A 49 3.59 -0.57 8.24
C ILE A 49 2.24 -1.17 8.70
N GLN A 50 2.27 -2.23 9.50
CA GLN A 50 1.07 -2.91 10.01
C GLN A 50 0.48 -2.18 11.23
N GLU A 51 1.23 -1.24 11.82
CA GLU A 51 0.82 -0.43 12.96
C GLU A 51 0.62 1.05 12.55
N ASN A 52 -0.40 1.71 13.11
CA ASN A 52 -0.71 3.12 12.82
C ASN A 52 -0.43 4.03 14.03
N LYS A 53 0.83 4.12 14.45
CA LYS A 53 1.26 4.96 15.58
C LYS A 53 1.69 6.35 15.09
N ILE A 54 0.74 7.23 14.83
CA ILE A 54 1.00 8.57 14.24
C ILE A 54 1.97 9.46 15.04
N ALA A 55 2.10 9.22 16.35
CA ALA A 55 3.00 9.94 17.25
C ALA A 55 4.42 9.33 17.35
N ASP A 56 4.66 8.16 16.73
CA ASP A 56 5.93 7.43 16.80
C ASP A 56 6.69 7.53 15.47
N GLN A 57 7.79 8.30 15.45
CA GLN A 57 8.62 8.49 14.26
C GLN A 57 9.37 7.20 13.84
N SER A 58 9.46 6.20 14.71
CA SER A 58 10.06 4.89 14.44
C SER A 58 9.08 3.89 13.81
N SER A 59 7.77 4.10 13.97
CA SER A 59 6.67 3.27 13.43
C SER A 59 6.48 3.44 11.92
N ARG A 60 7.57 3.22 11.16
CA ARG A 60 7.62 3.23 9.70
C ARG A 60 8.57 2.16 9.19
N TRP A 61 8.33 1.68 7.97
CA TRP A 61 9.39 1.11 7.15
C TRP A 61 10.19 2.25 6.51
N SER A 62 11.48 2.04 6.26
CA SER A 62 12.27 2.89 5.35
C SER A 62 13.39 2.05 4.75
N SER A 63 13.57 2.13 3.43
CA SER A 63 14.67 1.46 2.73
C SER A 63 16.03 1.97 3.18
N GLU A 64 17.07 1.16 3.01
CA GLU A 64 18.46 1.51 3.32
C GLU A 64 19.02 2.57 2.36
N THR A 65 18.59 2.53 1.09
CA THR A 65 18.92 3.54 0.08
C THR A 65 17.67 3.98 -0.69
N ASN A 66 17.82 5.06 -1.47
CA ASN A 66 16.80 5.51 -2.44
C ASN A 66 17.01 4.94 -3.85
N ASN A 67 18.04 4.11 -4.07
CA ASN A 67 18.39 3.59 -5.39
C ASN A 67 17.40 2.48 -5.80
N PRO A 68 16.72 2.58 -6.95
CA PRO A 68 15.81 1.53 -7.41
C PRO A 68 16.54 0.19 -7.65
N PRO A 69 15.86 -0.97 -7.49
CA PRO A 69 14.46 -1.12 -7.10
C PRO A 69 14.28 -1.13 -5.57
N GLN A 70 13.46 -0.21 -5.04
CA GLN A 70 12.96 -0.29 -3.66
C GLN A 70 11.48 -0.72 -3.65
N TYR A 71 11.11 -1.63 -2.75
CA TYR A 71 9.76 -2.20 -2.70
C TYR A 71 9.43 -2.88 -1.35
N LEU A 72 8.12 -2.99 -1.12
CA LEU A 72 7.50 -3.97 -0.23
C LEU A 72 6.65 -4.93 -1.07
N ILE A 73 6.45 -6.16 -0.59
CA ILE A 73 5.67 -7.22 -1.21
C ILE A 73 4.81 -7.86 -0.11
N LEU A 74 3.51 -7.49 -0.07
CA LEU A 74 2.58 -7.73 1.06
C LEU A 74 1.61 -8.90 0.83
N LYS A 75 1.80 -10.04 1.52
CA LYS A 75 0.97 -11.24 1.33
C LYS A 75 -0.41 -11.05 1.97
N LEU A 76 -1.47 -11.04 1.16
CA LEU A 76 -2.83 -11.17 1.71
C LEU A 76 -3.03 -12.56 2.31
N SER A 77 -3.67 -12.61 3.49
CA SER A 77 -3.99 -13.85 4.22
C SER A 77 -4.93 -14.79 3.44
N LYS A 78 -5.81 -14.23 2.61
CA LYS A 78 -6.72 -14.93 1.69
C LYS A 78 -6.81 -14.18 0.36
N PRO A 79 -7.08 -14.85 -0.78
CA PRO A 79 -7.38 -14.17 -2.03
C PRO A 79 -8.59 -13.24 -1.88
N ALA A 80 -8.45 -11.99 -2.32
CA ALA A 80 -9.49 -10.97 -2.23
C ALA A 80 -9.38 -9.93 -3.37
N ILE A 81 -10.49 -9.26 -3.66
CA ILE A 81 -10.54 -8.08 -4.52
C ILE A 81 -10.06 -6.88 -3.70
N VAL A 82 -8.93 -6.28 -4.08
CA VAL A 82 -8.38 -5.09 -3.43
C VAL A 82 -9.00 -3.87 -4.10
N LYS A 83 -9.82 -3.12 -3.36
CA LYS A 83 -10.50 -1.91 -3.87
C LYS A 83 -9.78 -0.60 -3.50
N SER A 84 -8.98 -0.60 -2.44
CA SER A 84 -8.28 0.58 -1.93
C SER A 84 -7.00 0.20 -1.21
N ILE A 85 -6.12 1.19 -1.04
CA ILE A 85 -4.94 1.10 -0.18
C ILE A 85 -4.78 2.42 0.58
N THR A 86 -4.44 2.34 1.87
CA THR A 86 -4.39 3.50 2.77
C THR A 86 -2.99 3.63 3.34
N PHE A 87 -2.44 4.85 3.29
CA PHE A 87 -1.15 5.18 3.90
C PHE A 87 -1.37 5.95 5.20
N GLY A 88 -0.90 5.38 6.31
CA GLY A 88 -0.65 6.15 7.53
C GLY A 88 0.45 7.20 7.31
N LYS A 89 0.47 8.22 8.16
CA LYS A 89 1.51 9.26 8.18
C LYS A 89 1.90 9.54 9.63
N TYR A 90 3.15 9.94 9.84
CA TYR A 90 3.55 10.61 11.07
C TYR A 90 2.79 11.94 11.21
N GLU A 91 2.53 12.37 12.44
CA GLU A 91 1.82 13.61 12.78
C GLU A 91 2.36 14.85 12.04
N LYS A 92 3.68 14.89 11.81
CA LYS A 92 4.39 16.02 11.19
C LYS A 92 4.92 15.65 9.81
N THR A 93 4.96 16.63 8.90
CA THR A 93 5.53 16.47 7.56
C THR A 93 6.96 15.93 7.64
N HIS A 94 7.22 14.82 6.94
CA HIS A 94 8.50 14.12 6.98
C HIS A 94 9.10 13.97 5.58
N VAL A 95 10.42 14.10 5.46
CA VAL A 95 11.12 14.10 4.16
C VAL A 95 11.04 12.75 3.44
N CYS A 96 10.90 11.64 4.18
CA CYS A 96 10.75 10.30 3.63
C CYS A 96 9.32 9.98 3.13
N ASN A 97 8.38 10.93 3.20
CA ASN A 97 7.04 10.74 2.64
C ASN A 97 7.11 10.53 1.11
N LEU A 98 6.45 9.48 0.61
CA LEU A 98 6.53 9.07 -0.79
C LEU A 98 5.95 10.12 -1.76
N LYS A 99 6.81 10.96 -2.33
CA LYS A 99 6.44 11.90 -3.40
C LYS A 99 6.09 11.21 -4.73
N LYS A 100 6.73 10.06 -5.01
CA LYS A 100 6.46 9.14 -6.12
C LYS A 100 6.66 7.69 -5.65
N PHE A 101 5.88 6.77 -6.19
CA PHE A 101 5.88 5.34 -5.85
C PHE A 101 5.47 4.51 -7.13
N LYS A 102 5.82 3.20 -7.35
CA LYS A 102 5.15 2.35 -8.40
C LYS A 102 4.46 1.00 -8.03
N VAL A 103 3.20 0.78 -8.49
CA VAL A 103 2.16 -0.24 -8.08
C VAL A 103 2.34 -1.51 -8.84
N PHE A 104 2.26 -2.64 -8.13
CA PHE A 104 1.95 -3.93 -8.75
C PHE A 104 1.10 -4.81 -7.82
N GLY A 105 0.23 -5.65 -8.39
CA GLY A 105 -0.44 -6.74 -7.68
C GLY A 105 -0.87 -7.89 -8.60
N GLY A 106 -0.79 -9.12 -8.10
CA GLY A 106 -1.09 -10.35 -8.86
C GLY A 106 -1.48 -11.51 -7.94
N LEU A 107 -1.73 -12.69 -8.51
CA LEU A 107 -1.85 -13.94 -7.73
C LEU A 107 -0.46 -14.46 -7.34
N GLU A 108 0.43 -14.53 -8.33
CA GLU A 108 1.87 -14.82 -8.24
C GLU A 108 2.68 -13.56 -7.90
N GLU A 109 4.02 -13.63 -7.89
CA GLU A 109 4.89 -12.45 -7.69
C GLU A 109 5.63 -12.00 -8.95
N GLU A 110 5.85 -12.93 -9.88
CA GLU A 110 6.43 -12.76 -11.20
C GLU A 110 5.45 -12.00 -12.12
N ASN A 111 4.18 -12.39 -12.05
CA ASN A 111 3.10 -11.96 -12.93
C ASN A 111 2.14 -10.97 -12.22
N MET A 112 2.66 -9.85 -11.74
CA MET A 112 1.87 -8.77 -11.15
C MET A 112 1.54 -7.66 -12.17
N VAL A 113 0.28 -7.22 -12.21
CA VAL A 113 -0.16 -6.08 -13.05
C VAL A 113 -0.14 -4.77 -12.26
N GLU A 114 0.04 -3.65 -12.94
CA GLU A 114 -0.11 -2.32 -12.32
C GLU A 114 -1.61 -2.02 -12.06
N LEU A 115 -1.95 -1.48 -10.88
CA LEU A 115 -3.35 -1.29 -10.44
C LEU A 115 -3.75 0.18 -10.23
N LEU A 116 -2.80 1.11 -10.14
CA LEU A 116 -3.03 2.52 -9.80
C LEU A 116 -1.74 3.31 -10.03
N ASP A 117 -1.85 4.61 -10.31
CA ASP A 117 -0.80 5.63 -10.39
C ASP A 117 -1.40 6.90 -9.73
N THR A 118 -0.89 7.36 -8.56
CA THR A 118 -1.48 8.41 -7.66
C THR A 118 -0.97 9.86 -7.77
#